data_AF-A0A2M7V0W5-F1
#
_entry.id   AF-A0A2M7V0W5-F1
#
_cell.length_a   1.000
_cell.length_b   1.000
_cell.length_c   1.000
_cell.angle_alpha   90.00
_cell.angle_beta   90.00
_cell.angle_gamma   90.00
#
_symmetry.space_group_name_H-M   'P 1'
#
loop_
_entity.id
_entity.type
_entity.pdbx_description
1 polymer ?
#
loop_
_entity_poly.entity_id
_entity_poly.type
_entity_poly.pdbx_seq_one_letter_code
_entity_poly.pdbx_strand_id
1 'polypeptide(L)'
;MARDKFFKIILFFSLFSIPLRISASSNIVINEICWMGNSTSSADEWIEIYNPTKENISLEGWLLKRADKKVNLKGGIKAFGFFLLERTDDESASDVPADQIYKGALSNKGEKLILENEKGEIIDSIDCSPGWFSGDNKTKQTMSRISHLVSASEISNWKNSQSAGGTPKAENNFEKQPESIKKGSLSQKEMSLDLTGSEGEIDSTRSIKWRDFFLKSFIVLGLILILLIILKYKNLKNEENS
;
A
#
# COMPACT_ATOMS: atom_id res chain seq x y z
N MET A 1 -29.90 -13.57 -44.12
CA MET A 1 -29.06 -12.36 -43.91
C MET A 1 -28.88 -11.95 -42.44
N ALA A 2 -29.63 -12.50 -41.47
CA ALA A 2 -29.48 -12.21 -40.03
C ALA A 2 -28.52 -13.13 -39.26
N ARG A 3 -28.01 -14.20 -39.88
CA ARG A 3 -27.15 -15.22 -39.23
C ARG A 3 -25.66 -14.85 -39.20
N ASP A 4 -25.23 -13.89 -40.03
CA ASP A 4 -23.83 -13.44 -40.12
C ASP A 4 -23.48 -12.23 -39.23
N LYS A 5 -24.48 -11.55 -38.65
CA LYS A 5 -24.22 -10.41 -37.74
C LYS A 5 -23.90 -10.84 -36.30
N PHE A 6 -24.34 -12.03 -35.89
CA PHE A 6 -24.10 -12.56 -34.54
C PHE A 6 -22.66 -13.04 -34.30
N PHE A 7 -22.01 -13.59 -35.34
CA PHE A 7 -20.63 -14.06 -35.24
C PHE A 7 -19.59 -12.93 -35.19
N LYS A 8 -19.97 -11.70 -35.59
CA LYS A 8 -19.08 -10.53 -35.51
C LYS A 8 -19.08 -9.83 -34.14
N ILE A 9 -20.09 -10.06 -33.30
CA ILE A 9 -20.17 -9.43 -31.96
C ILE A 9 -19.40 -10.25 -30.91
N ILE A 10 -19.28 -11.57 -31.08
CA ILE A 10 -18.47 -12.42 -30.19
C ILE A 10 -16.96 -12.25 -30.43
N LEU A 11 -16.55 -11.78 -31.62
CA LEU A 11 -15.14 -11.54 -31.93
C LEU A 11 -14.59 -10.18 -31.45
N PHE A 12 -15.42 -9.29 -30.88
CA PHE A 12 -14.97 -7.98 -30.39
C PHE A 12 -14.75 -7.92 -28.87
N PHE A 13 -15.20 -8.92 -28.11
CA PHE A 13 -14.96 -9.01 -26.66
C PHE A 13 -13.74 -9.87 -26.27
N SER A 14 -13.02 -10.43 -27.26
CA SER A 14 -11.87 -11.31 -27.03
C SER A 14 -10.49 -10.63 -27.23
N LEU A 15 -10.44 -9.32 -27.48
CA LEU A 15 -9.18 -8.59 -27.75
C LEU A 15 -8.83 -7.51 -26.71
N PHE A 16 -9.57 -7.45 -25.59
CA PHE A 16 -9.22 -6.55 -24.48
C PHE A 16 -9.09 -7.29 -23.15
N SER A 17 -8.54 -8.50 -23.17
CA SER A 17 -7.80 -8.99 -22.01
C SER A 17 -6.39 -8.41 -22.10
N ILE A 18 -6.24 -7.12 -21.77
CA ILE A 18 -4.91 -6.64 -21.41
C ILE A 18 -4.56 -7.43 -20.14
N PRO A 19 -3.55 -8.31 -20.15
CA PRO A 19 -3.13 -8.91 -18.90
C PRO A 19 -2.76 -7.75 -17.98
N LEU A 20 -3.40 -7.65 -16.81
CA LEU A 20 -2.85 -6.83 -15.74
C LEU A 20 -1.45 -7.39 -15.49
N ARG A 21 -0.43 -6.70 -16.00
CA ARG A 21 0.95 -6.95 -15.60
C ARG A 21 1.03 -6.39 -14.19
N ILE A 22 0.74 -7.24 -13.21
CA ILE A 22 1.18 -7.00 -11.84
C ILE A 22 2.70 -7.04 -11.92
N SER A 23 3.32 -5.87 -12.10
CA SER A 23 4.77 -5.74 -12.10
C SER A 23 5.24 -5.95 -10.68
N ALA A 24 5.50 -7.20 -10.31
CA ALA A 24 6.26 -7.50 -9.11
C ALA A 24 7.65 -6.89 -9.29
N SER A 25 7.94 -5.78 -8.58
CA SER A 25 9.28 -5.20 -8.62
C SER A 25 10.23 -6.14 -7.90
N SER A 26 11.03 -6.88 -8.68
CA SER A 26 12.17 -7.63 -8.18
C SER A 26 13.41 -6.75 -8.01
N ASN A 27 13.27 -5.44 -8.17
CA ASN A 27 14.39 -4.51 -8.14
C ASN A 27 14.43 -3.77 -6.81
N ILE A 28 15.51 -3.01 -6.61
CA ILE A 28 15.65 -2.09 -5.48
C ILE A 28 14.42 -1.16 -5.40
N VAL A 29 13.98 -0.88 -4.18
CA VAL A 29 12.78 -0.07 -3.93
C VAL A 29 13.03 1.04 -2.91
N ILE A 30 12.26 2.13 -3.01
CA ILE A 30 12.09 3.07 -1.90
C ILE A 30 11.24 2.35 -0.83
N ASN A 31 11.77 2.26 0.38
CA ASN A 31 11.22 1.40 1.44
C ASN A 31 10.53 2.15 2.57
N GLU A 32 11.18 3.20 3.10
CA GLU A 32 10.67 3.94 4.24
C GLU A 32 11.13 5.40 4.18
N ILE A 33 10.28 6.31 4.64
CA ILE A 33 10.50 7.76 4.53
C ILE A 33 10.13 8.44 5.86
N CYS A 34 11.10 9.07 6.51
CA CYS A 34 10.90 10.00 7.61
C CYS A 34 10.86 11.44 7.06
N TRP A 35 9.68 11.86 6.64
CA TRP A 35 9.50 13.17 6.00
C TRP A 35 9.31 14.33 6.97
N MET A 36 9.12 14.05 8.26
CA MET A 36 8.70 15.01 9.30
C MET A 36 9.78 15.35 10.32
N GLY A 37 10.96 14.74 10.23
CA GLY A 37 11.96 14.75 11.28
C GLY A 37 11.58 13.94 12.51
N ASN A 38 12.32 14.09 13.61
CA ASN A 38 12.04 13.43 14.88
C ASN A 38 11.50 14.43 15.94
N SER A 39 11.49 14.05 17.22
CA SER A 39 11.03 14.91 18.31
C SER A 39 12.00 16.04 18.67
N THR A 40 13.27 15.89 18.32
CA THR A 40 14.33 16.87 18.58
C THR A 40 14.36 17.94 17.50
N SER A 41 14.23 17.54 16.23
CA SER A 41 14.30 18.46 15.11
C SER A 41 13.50 17.99 13.90
N SER A 42 12.86 18.96 13.23
CA SER A 42 12.28 18.74 11.89
C SER A 42 13.35 18.57 10.81
N ALA A 43 14.62 18.78 11.16
CA ALA A 43 15.76 18.55 10.28
C ALA A 43 16.06 17.07 10.09
N ASP A 44 15.58 16.23 11.00
CA ASP A 44 16.07 14.87 11.20
C ASP A 44 15.34 13.89 10.28
N GLU A 45 15.37 14.23 9.00
CA GLU A 45 14.66 13.56 7.91
C GLU A 45 15.56 12.51 7.26
N TRP A 46 14.97 11.39 6.86
CA TRP A 46 15.72 10.34 6.20
C TRP A 46 14.87 9.55 5.21
N ILE A 47 15.56 8.89 4.28
CA ILE A 47 14.98 8.07 3.22
C ILE A 47 15.73 6.75 3.20
N GLU A 48 15.00 5.65 3.18
CA GLU A 48 15.58 4.32 3.08
C GLU A 48 15.24 3.65 1.76
N ILE A 49 16.25 2.99 1.20
CA ILE A 49 16.16 2.16 0.02
C ILE A 49 16.42 0.71 0.43
N TYR A 50 15.63 -0.24 -0.09
CA TYR A 50 15.77 -1.67 0.19
C TYR A 50 16.13 -2.45 -1.08
N ASN A 51 17.05 -3.41 -0.95
CA ASN A 51 17.39 -4.36 -2.00
C ASN A 51 16.74 -5.73 -1.71
N PRO A 52 15.61 -6.07 -2.33
CA PRO A 52 14.97 -7.38 -2.15
C PRO A 52 15.68 -8.53 -2.90
N THR A 53 16.76 -8.25 -3.63
CA THR A 53 17.45 -9.27 -4.44
C THR A 53 18.45 -10.08 -3.61
N LYS A 54 18.88 -11.20 -4.19
CA LYS A 54 19.92 -12.08 -3.64
C LYS A 54 21.34 -11.60 -3.94
N GLU A 55 21.48 -10.51 -4.68
CA GLU A 55 22.77 -10.01 -5.14
C GLU A 55 23.11 -8.69 -4.45
N ASN A 56 24.40 -8.43 -4.25
CA ASN A 56 24.86 -7.11 -3.87
C ASN A 56 24.77 -6.19 -5.09
N ILE A 57 24.25 -4.98 -4.92
CA ILE A 57 24.07 -4.03 -6.01
C ILE A 57 24.92 -2.79 -5.74
N SER A 58 25.74 -2.42 -6.73
CA SER A 58 26.44 -1.14 -6.74
C SER A 58 25.44 -0.02 -7.01
N LEU A 59 25.54 1.07 -6.24
CA LEU A 59 24.76 2.29 -6.45
C LEU A 59 25.57 3.36 -7.20
N GLU A 60 26.75 3.00 -7.72
CA GLU A 60 27.59 3.95 -8.43
C GLU A 60 26.90 4.43 -9.72
N GLY A 61 26.74 5.74 -9.85
CA GLY A 61 25.99 6.37 -10.95
C GLY A 61 24.47 6.38 -10.76
N TRP A 62 23.94 5.80 -9.69
CA TRP A 62 22.52 5.87 -9.37
C TRP A 62 22.13 7.25 -8.81
N LEU A 63 20.87 7.60 -9.00
CA LEU A 63 20.31 8.91 -8.65
C LEU A 63 19.01 8.75 -7.87
N LEU A 64 18.90 9.44 -6.74
CA LEU A 64 17.61 9.73 -6.11
C LEU A 64 17.20 11.16 -6.44
N LYS A 65 16.16 11.32 -7.27
CA LYS A 65 15.54 12.62 -7.55
C LYS A 65 14.45 12.90 -6.52
N ARG A 66 14.40 14.14 -6.05
CA ARG A 66 13.51 14.63 -4.99
C ARG A 66 12.98 16.00 -5.40
N ALA A 67 11.80 16.03 -6.01
CA ALA A 67 11.30 17.22 -6.71
C ALA A 67 12.35 17.82 -7.68
N ASP A 68 12.85 19.03 -7.43
CA ASP A 68 13.86 19.73 -8.21
C ASP A 68 15.31 19.41 -7.79
N LYS A 69 15.50 18.67 -6.69
CA LYS A 69 16.80 18.26 -6.15
C LYS A 69 17.17 16.84 -6.59
N LYS A 70 18.47 16.53 -6.50
CA LYS A 70 19.01 15.21 -6.82
C LYS A 70 20.12 14.83 -5.84
N VAL A 71 20.22 13.54 -5.55
CA VAL A 71 21.31 12.95 -4.77
C VAL A 71 21.97 11.89 -5.64
N ASN A 72 23.27 12.05 -5.93
CA ASN A 72 24.07 10.98 -6.52
C ASN A 72 24.35 9.96 -5.42
N LEU A 73 23.86 8.75 -5.59
CA LEU A 73 24.11 7.65 -4.65
C LEU A 73 25.54 7.13 -4.85
N LYS A 74 26.11 6.59 -3.78
CA LYS A 74 27.48 6.06 -3.76
C LYS A 74 27.52 4.74 -3.02
N GLY A 75 28.52 3.92 -3.33
CA GLY A 75 28.75 2.65 -2.66
C GLY A 75 27.82 1.57 -3.16
N GLY A 76 27.26 0.77 -2.26
CA GLY A 76 26.41 -0.36 -2.66
C GLY A 76 25.54 -0.86 -1.53
N ILE A 77 24.49 -1.58 -1.92
CA ILE A 77 23.52 -2.18 -1.03
C ILE A 77 23.67 -3.70 -1.09
N LYS A 78 23.81 -4.35 0.08
CA LYS A 78 23.95 -5.81 0.14
C LYS A 78 22.65 -6.50 -0.28
N ALA A 79 22.74 -7.77 -0.65
CA ALA A 79 21.58 -8.64 -0.82
C ALA A 79 20.70 -8.59 0.44
N PHE A 80 19.38 -8.40 0.26
CA PHE A 80 18.41 -8.22 1.34
C PHE A 80 18.79 -7.09 2.33
N GLY A 81 19.62 -6.15 1.90
CA GLY A 81 20.10 -5.05 2.71
C GLY A 81 19.33 -3.76 2.48
N PHE A 82 19.59 -2.79 3.37
CA PHE A 82 19.03 -1.44 3.33
C PHE A 82 20.15 -0.43 3.07
N PHE A 83 19.80 0.71 2.48
CA PHE A 83 20.67 1.86 2.28
C PHE A 83 19.96 3.09 2.82
N LEU A 84 20.52 3.67 3.89
CA LEU A 84 19.93 4.76 4.65
C LEU A 84 20.56 6.10 4.25
N LEU A 85 19.70 7.02 3.81
CA LEU A 85 20.07 8.39 3.51
C LEU A 85 19.56 9.32 4.63
N GLU A 86 20.46 10.02 5.31
CA GLU A 86 20.11 11.01 6.32
C GLU A 86 20.37 12.43 5.86
N ARG A 87 19.52 13.35 6.30
CA ARG A 87 19.67 14.75 5.94
C ARG A 87 20.69 15.40 6.87
N THR A 88 21.53 16.25 6.28
CA THR A 88 22.46 17.16 6.97
C THR A 88 23.61 16.53 7.76
N ASP A 89 23.34 15.52 8.58
CA ASP A 89 24.27 14.83 9.47
C ASP A 89 23.76 13.40 9.75
N ASP A 90 24.51 12.66 10.58
CA ASP A 90 24.33 11.25 10.90
C ASP A 90 23.57 11.03 12.23
N GLU A 91 22.67 11.96 12.57
CA GLU A 91 21.97 11.99 13.86
C GLU A 91 20.43 11.91 13.70
N SER A 92 19.93 11.73 12.48
CA SER A 92 18.50 11.73 12.20
C SER A 92 17.80 10.43 12.63
N ALA A 93 18.41 9.27 12.37
CA ALA A 93 17.76 7.97 12.53
C ALA A 93 18.13 7.23 13.82
N SER A 94 17.85 7.81 15.00
CA SER A 94 17.93 7.12 16.31
C SER A 94 19.22 6.28 16.51
N ASP A 95 20.38 6.89 16.29
CA ASP A 95 21.72 6.26 16.42
C ASP A 95 22.01 5.12 15.41
N VAL A 96 21.20 4.96 14.36
CA VAL A 96 21.50 4.08 13.24
C VAL A 96 22.34 4.86 12.22
N PRO A 97 23.60 4.46 11.94
CA PRO A 97 24.44 5.23 11.03
C PRO A 97 23.88 5.22 9.61
N ALA A 98 23.82 6.38 8.98
CA ALA A 98 23.59 6.60 7.58
C ALA A 98 24.65 5.91 6.72
N ASP A 99 24.23 5.41 5.56
CA ASP A 99 25.17 5.02 4.50
C ASP A 99 25.59 6.25 3.69
N GLN A 100 24.74 7.29 3.64
CA GLN A 100 25.05 8.52 2.94
C GLN A 100 24.28 9.73 3.48
N ILE A 101 25.00 10.84 3.66
CA ILE A 101 24.39 12.13 3.98
C ILE A 101 23.91 12.84 2.70
N TYR A 102 22.70 13.38 2.74
CA TYR A 102 22.15 14.23 1.69
C TYR A 102 21.80 15.64 2.20
N LYS A 103 21.52 16.56 1.28
CA LYS A 103 21.15 17.94 1.59
C LYS A 103 19.78 18.31 1.04
N GLY A 104 19.15 19.28 1.70
CA GLY A 104 17.86 19.86 1.33
C GLY A 104 16.68 19.10 1.93
N ALA A 105 15.79 19.85 2.58
CA ALA A 105 14.61 19.30 3.25
C ALA A 105 13.67 18.56 2.31
N LEU A 106 13.01 17.54 2.85
CA LEU A 106 11.77 16.99 2.29
C LEU A 106 10.64 18.01 2.53
N SER A 107 9.65 18.00 1.64
CA SER A 107 8.46 18.83 1.79
C SER A 107 7.46 18.13 2.72
N ASN A 108 7.09 18.77 3.84
CA ASN A 108 5.98 18.30 4.68
C ASN A 108 4.62 18.25 3.94
N LYS A 109 4.49 18.92 2.78
CA LYS A 109 3.30 18.84 1.93
C LYS A 109 3.32 17.64 0.97
N GLY A 110 4.38 16.85 1.00
CA GLY A 110 4.63 15.78 0.04
C GLY A 110 5.48 16.23 -1.14
N GLU A 111 6.13 15.26 -1.79
CA GLU A 111 6.93 15.46 -3.00
C GLU A 111 7.05 14.16 -3.82
N LYS A 112 7.62 14.28 -5.01
CA LYS A 112 7.93 13.14 -5.88
C LYS A 112 9.35 12.65 -5.64
N LEU A 113 9.49 11.33 -5.42
CA LEU A 113 10.76 10.64 -5.35
C LEU A 113 10.90 9.69 -6.55
N ILE A 114 12.07 9.70 -7.19
CA ILE A 114 12.38 8.83 -8.33
C ILE A 114 13.77 8.26 -8.11
N LEU A 115 13.87 6.94 -8.07
CA LEU A 115 15.13 6.21 -8.05
C LEU A 115 15.49 5.78 -9.47
N GLU A 116 16.62 6.27 -9.97
CA GLU A 116 17.15 5.96 -11.30
C GLU A 116 18.49 5.24 -11.18
N ASN A 117 18.70 4.25 -12.04
CA ASN A 117 19.98 3.55 -12.14
C ASN A 117 21.02 4.34 -12.95
N GLU A 118 22.20 3.76 -13.13
CA GLU A 118 23.32 4.36 -13.85
C GLU A 118 23.04 4.63 -15.35
N LYS A 119 22.01 4.00 -15.92
CA LYS A 119 21.56 4.19 -17.30
C LYS A 119 20.45 5.23 -17.42
N GLY A 120 20.00 5.80 -16.31
CA GLY A 120 18.86 6.72 -16.25
C GLY A 120 17.50 6.02 -16.37
N GLU A 121 17.45 4.69 -16.18
CA GLU A 121 16.19 3.95 -16.13
C GLU A 121 15.54 4.15 -14.74
N ILE A 122 14.24 4.45 -14.73
CA ILE A 122 13.49 4.56 -13.47
C ILE A 122 13.29 3.16 -12.91
N ILE A 123 13.87 2.91 -11.75
CA ILE A 123 13.78 1.63 -11.03
C ILE A 123 12.57 1.62 -10.10
N ASP A 124 12.34 2.72 -9.39
CA ASP A 124 11.17 2.90 -8.53
C ASP A 124 10.79 4.38 -8.45
N SER A 125 9.51 4.66 -8.23
CA SER A 125 9.05 6.04 -8.12
C SER A 125 7.76 6.15 -7.35
N ILE A 126 7.67 7.20 -6.53
CA ILE A 126 6.45 7.56 -5.81
C ILE A 126 6.16 9.03 -5.98
N ASP A 127 4.91 9.36 -6.29
CA ASP A 127 4.43 10.73 -6.42
C ASP A 127 3.52 11.10 -5.25
N CYS A 128 4.13 11.56 -4.15
CA CYS A 128 3.42 12.12 -3.01
C CYS A 128 3.23 13.63 -3.14
N SER A 129 3.35 14.23 -4.33
CA SER A 129 3.18 15.70 -4.50
C SER A 129 1.84 16.25 -3.96
N PRO A 130 0.71 15.50 -4.00
CA PRO A 130 -0.54 15.93 -3.34
C PRO A 130 -0.55 15.81 -1.81
N GLY A 131 0.42 15.08 -1.24
CA GLY A 131 0.48 14.71 0.17
C GLY A 131 1.13 13.34 0.37
N TRP A 132 1.88 13.19 1.46
CA TRP A 132 2.42 11.88 1.87
C TRP A 132 1.29 10.86 2.10
N PHE A 133 1.47 9.64 1.60
CA PHE A 133 0.45 8.58 1.70
C PHE A 133 0.31 8.02 3.12
N SER A 134 1.35 8.19 3.94
CA SER A 134 1.37 7.80 5.34
C SER A 134 2.44 8.58 6.11
N GLY A 135 2.67 8.18 7.35
CA GLY A 135 3.48 8.88 8.32
C GLY A 135 2.65 9.93 9.08
N ASP A 136 3.08 10.23 10.29
CA ASP A 136 2.40 11.15 11.19
C ASP A 136 3.41 12.08 11.87
N ASN A 137 3.26 13.39 11.65
CA ASN A 137 4.17 14.39 12.19
C ASN A 137 4.00 14.60 13.71
N LYS A 138 2.83 14.32 14.26
CA LYS A 138 2.57 14.47 15.69
C LYS A 138 3.17 13.32 16.49
N THR A 139 2.99 12.08 16.02
CA THR A 139 3.51 10.88 16.67
C THR A 139 4.89 10.47 16.15
N LYS A 140 5.39 11.16 15.13
CA LYS A 140 6.70 10.93 14.48
C LYS A 140 6.85 9.53 13.87
N GLN A 141 5.72 8.91 13.51
CA GLN A 141 5.70 7.65 12.77
C GLN A 141 6.06 7.92 11.32
N THR A 142 6.96 7.14 10.77
CA THR A 142 7.44 7.25 9.39
C THR A 142 6.45 6.62 8.41
N MET A 143 6.62 6.92 7.12
CA MET A 143 5.85 6.30 6.05
C MET A 143 6.60 5.07 5.54
N SER A 144 6.13 3.88 5.87
CA SER A 144 6.80 2.62 5.55
C SER A 144 6.01 1.82 4.51
N ARG A 145 6.73 1.21 3.56
CA ARG A 145 6.14 0.39 2.50
C ARG A 145 5.77 -0.99 3.03
N ILE A 146 4.56 -1.45 2.72
CA ILE A 146 4.04 -2.74 3.18
C ILE A 146 4.67 -3.90 2.40
N SER A 147 4.78 -3.78 1.08
CA SER A 147 5.38 -4.80 0.23
C SER A 147 6.20 -4.19 -0.89
N HIS A 148 7.45 -4.64 -1.01
CA HIS A 148 8.33 -4.30 -2.13
C HIS A 148 7.83 -4.86 -3.47
N LEU A 149 6.98 -5.88 -3.45
CA LEU A 149 6.40 -6.48 -4.66
C LEU A 149 5.22 -5.68 -5.23
N VAL A 150 4.66 -4.75 -4.45
CA VAL A 150 3.55 -3.90 -4.86
C VAL A 150 4.11 -2.53 -5.24
N SER A 151 3.56 -1.93 -6.30
CA SER A 151 4.01 -0.62 -6.80
C SER A 151 4.00 0.45 -5.71
N ALA A 152 4.97 1.37 -5.76
CA ALA A 152 5.05 2.51 -4.85
C ALA A 152 3.90 3.52 -5.10
N SER A 153 3.30 3.51 -6.29
CA SER A 153 2.16 4.37 -6.62
C SER A 153 0.84 3.92 -5.99
N GLU A 154 0.77 2.72 -5.43
CA GLU A 154 -0.42 2.23 -4.74
C GLU A 154 -0.44 2.79 -3.31
N ILE A 155 -1.34 3.75 -3.04
CA ILE A 155 -1.48 4.39 -1.71
C ILE A 155 -1.67 3.36 -0.60
N SER A 156 -2.42 2.28 -0.88
CA SER A 156 -2.68 1.19 0.06
C SER A 156 -1.44 0.36 0.43
N ASN A 157 -0.32 0.53 -0.29
CA ASN A 157 0.95 -0.12 -0.02
C ASN A 157 1.83 0.66 0.98
N TRP A 158 1.31 1.73 1.57
CA TRP A 158 2.02 2.56 2.54
C TRP A 158 1.23 2.66 3.84
N LYS A 159 1.96 2.62 4.95
CA LYS A 159 1.38 2.68 6.28
C LYS A 159 2.34 3.40 7.25
N ASN A 160 1.79 3.96 8.33
CA ASN A 160 2.59 4.42 9.45
C ASN A 160 3.41 3.25 10.01
N SER A 161 4.68 3.51 10.33
CA SER A 161 5.48 2.63 11.16
C SER A 161 4.81 2.33 12.50
N GLN A 162 5.17 1.20 13.13
CA GLN A 162 4.62 0.86 14.44
C GLN A 162 4.97 1.89 15.54
N SER A 163 6.11 2.57 15.43
CA SER A 163 6.60 3.49 16.45
C SER A 163 7.28 4.71 15.83
N ALA A 164 7.43 5.76 16.64
CA ALA A 164 8.18 6.95 16.27
C ALA A 164 9.57 6.57 15.74
N GLY A 165 10.02 7.22 14.67
CA GLY A 165 11.35 6.99 14.11
C GLY A 165 11.50 5.73 13.25
N GLY A 166 10.43 4.94 13.04
CA GLY A 166 10.43 3.89 12.02
C GLY A 166 11.31 2.68 12.30
N THR A 167 11.76 2.03 11.23
CA THR A 167 12.61 0.83 11.26
C THR A 167 13.88 1.00 10.42
N PRO A 168 14.70 2.05 10.64
CA PRO A 168 15.90 2.29 9.85
C PRO A 168 16.85 1.07 9.93
N LYS A 169 17.30 0.62 8.75
CA LYS A 169 18.13 -0.56 8.48
C LYS A 169 17.52 -1.89 8.94
N ALA A 170 16.20 -1.96 9.10
CA ALA A 170 15.49 -3.16 9.53
C ALA A 170 14.22 -3.41 8.70
N GLU A 171 13.65 -4.61 8.80
CA GLU A 171 12.37 -4.91 8.15
C GLU A 171 11.24 -4.06 8.75
N ASN A 172 10.41 -3.48 7.86
CA ASN A 172 9.24 -2.71 8.25
C ASN A 172 8.30 -3.55 9.11
N ASN A 173 8.01 -3.06 10.32
CA ASN A 173 7.05 -3.67 11.22
C ASN A 173 5.75 -2.86 11.23
N PHE A 174 4.64 -3.58 11.32
CA PHE A 174 3.32 -2.98 11.43
C PHE A 174 2.62 -3.64 12.60
N GLU A 175 1.88 -2.86 13.39
CA GLU A 175 0.97 -3.46 14.35
C GLU A 175 0.11 -4.49 13.62
N LYS A 176 0.10 -5.72 14.14
CA LYS A 176 -1.02 -6.62 13.92
C LYS A 176 -2.23 -5.81 14.36
N GLN A 177 -3.15 -5.54 13.42
CA GLN A 177 -4.48 -5.07 13.79
C GLN A 177 -4.90 -5.90 15.01
N PRO A 178 -5.28 -5.27 16.15
CA PRO A 178 -5.74 -6.07 17.27
C PRO A 178 -6.83 -6.97 16.70
N GLU A 179 -6.58 -8.28 16.68
CA GLU A 179 -7.66 -9.24 16.47
C GLU A 179 -8.71 -8.78 17.46
N SER A 180 -9.88 -8.38 16.96
CA SER A 180 -11.00 -7.97 17.80
C SER A 180 -11.06 -8.96 18.95
N ILE A 181 -10.77 -8.49 20.16
CA ILE A 181 -10.76 -9.35 21.34
C ILE A 181 -12.11 -10.05 21.32
N LYS A 182 -12.11 -11.35 21.03
CA LYS A 182 -13.29 -12.17 21.28
C LYS A 182 -13.47 -12.08 22.79
N LYS A 183 -14.41 -11.25 23.23
CA LYS A 183 -14.93 -11.29 24.60
C LYS A 183 -15.28 -12.74 24.88
N GLY A 184 -14.55 -13.37 25.80
CA GLY A 184 -14.86 -14.74 26.21
C GLY A 184 -13.69 -15.51 26.80
N SER A 185 -13.15 -15.06 27.93
CA SER A 185 -12.64 -15.94 28.99
C SER A 185 -12.39 -15.09 30.24
N LEU A 186 -13.47 -14.75 30.94
CA LEU A 186 -13.37 -14.35 32.35
C LEU A 186 -13.60 -15.62 33.16
N SER A 187 -12.54 -16.09 33.83
CA SER A 187 -12.61 -17.08 34.89
C SER A 187 -13.55 -16.56 35.99
N GLN A 188 -14.66 -17.25 36.22
CA GLN A 188 -15.56 -17.00 37.32
C GLN A 188 -14.82 -17.31 38.63
N LYS A 189 -14.64 -16.28 39.46
CA LYS A 189 -14.49 -16.44 40.91
C LYS A 189 -15.70 -15.80 41.54
N GLU A 190 -16.51 -16.63 42.18
CA GLU A 190 -17.83 -16.32 42.72
C GLU A 190 -17.79 -15.18 43.74
N MET A 191 -18.74 -14.25 43.63
CA MET A 191 -19.20 -13.46 44.78
C MET A 191 -20.70 -13.20 44.62
N SER A 192 -21.45 -13.82 45.52
CA SER A 192 -22.90 -13.76 45.69
C SER A 192 -23.42 -12.34 45.98
N LEU A 193 -24.55 -11.93 45.38
CA LEU A 193 -25.81 -11.68 46.10
C LEU A 193 -26.95 -11.24 45.17
N ASP A 194 -28.07 -11.92 45.39
CA ASP A 194 -29.47 -11.48 45.35
C ASP A 194 -30.24 -11.28 44.03
N LEU A 195 -31.42 -11.90 44.04
CA LEU A 195 -32.38 -12.13 42.98
C LEU A 195 -33.47 -11.06 43.05
N THR A 196 -33.79 -10.40 41.93
CA THR A 196 -35.18 -10.11 41.53
C THR A 196 -35.21 -9.57 40.10
N GLY A 197 -36.06 -10.12 39.22
CA GLY A 197 -36.65 -9.32 38.13
C GLY A 197 -36.61 -9.89 36.72
N SER A 198 -37.67 -10.62 36.37
CA SER A 198 -38.33 -10.75 35.05
C SER A 198 -37.60 -11.36 33.84
N GLU A 199 -38.27 -12.36 33.29
CA GLU A 199 -37.98 -13.13 32.08
C GLU A 199 -37.85 -12.28 30.80
N GLY A 200 -36.96 -12.72 29.92
CA GLY A 200 -36.76 -12.22 28.57
C GLY A 200 -35.71 -13.05 27.85
N GLU A 201 -36.13 -14.16 27.24
CA GLU A 201 -35.31 -15.05 26.42
C GLU A 201 -34.82 -14.32 25.16
N ILE A 202 -33.49 -14.17 25.01
CA ILE A 202 -32.87 -13.65 23.78
C ILE A 202 -31.91 -14.73 23.25
N ASP A 203 -32.36 -15.43 22.22
CA ASP A 203 -31.56 -16.33 21.38
C ASP A 203 -30.45 -15.52 20.66
N SER A 204 -29.20 -15.84 20.95
CA SER A 204 -28.01 -15.12 20.46
C SER A 204 -27.19 -15.91 19.44
N THR A 205 -27.84 -16.70 18.58
CA THR A 205 -27.12 -17.53 17.59
C THR A 205 -27.41 -17.19 16.12
N ARG A 206 -27.10 -15.97 15.66
CA ARG A 206 -26.82 -15.73 14.23
C ARG A 206 -25.67 -14.74 14.00
N SER A 207 -24.45 -15.28 13.90
CA SER A 207 -23.31 -14.56 13.35
C SER A 207 -23.53 -14.28 11.85
N ILE A 208 -23.75 -13.01 11.50
CA ILE A 208 -23.87 -12.55 10.11
C ILE A 208 -22.47 -12.58 9.47
N LYS A 209 -22.27 -13.47 8.48
CA LYS A 209 -21.04 -13.52 7.68
C LYS A 209 -21.08 -12.40 6.63
N TRP A 210 -20.48 -11.25 6.95
CA TRP A 210 -20.37 -10.09 6.05
C TRP A 210 -19.75 -10.44 4.68
N ARG A 211 -18.90 -11.47 4.61
CA ARG A 211 -18.32 -11.96 3.36
C ARG A 211 -19.36 -12.53 2.37
N ASP A 212 -20.47 -13.08 2.88
CA ASP A 212 -21.56 -13.61 2.05
C ASP A 212 -22.48 -12.48 1.53
N PHE A 213 -22.55 -11.35 2.24
CA PHE A 213 -23.31 -10.18 1.80
C PHE A 213 -22.62 -9.48 0.61
N PHE A 214 -21.30 -9.28 0.70
CA PHE A 214 -20.54 -8.64 -0.39
C PHE A 214 -20.44 -9.52 -1.64
N LEU A 215 -20.18 -10.83 -1.52
CA LEU A 215 -20.15 -11.72 -2.70
C LEU A 215 -21.53 -11.88 -3.36
N LYS A 216 -22.62 -11.92 -2.59
CA LYS A 216 -23.97 -12.01 -3.17
C LYS A 216 -24.39 -10.71 -3.87
N SER A 217 -23.94 -9.55 -3.37
CA SER A 217 -24.26 -8.25 -3.98
C SER A 217 -23.67 -8.10 -5.39
N PHE A 218 -22.41 -8.52 -5.62
CA PHE A 218 -21.80 -8.47 -6.95
C PHE A 218 -22.43 -9.46 -7.94
N ILE A 219 -22.84 -10.65 -7.49
CA ILE A 219 -23.53 -11.63 -8.33
C ILE A 219 -24.91 -11.11 -8.74
N VAL A 220 -25.66 -10.52 -7.81
CA VAL A 220 -26.99 -9.96 -8.08
C VAL A 220 -26.91 -8.77 -9.05
N LEU A 221 -25.96 -7.85 -8.86
CA LEU A 221 -25.73 -6.73 -9.78
C LEU A 221 -25.30 -7.20 -11.18
N GLY A 222 -24.45 -8.23 -11.25
CA GLY A 222 -24.05 -8.85 -12.51
C GLY A 222 -25.24 -9.47 -13.27
N LEU A 223 -26.11 -10.21 -12.56
CA LEU A 223 -27.31 -10.81 -13.16
C LEU A 223 -28.33 -9.75 -13.63
N ILE A 224 -28.51 -8.66 -12.88
CA ILE A 224 -29.37 -7.54 -13.28
C ILE A 224 -28.84 -6.88 -14.56
N LEU A 225 -27.52 -6.64 -14.65
CA LEU A 225 -26.91 -6.06 -15.84
C LEU A 225 -27.10 -6.97 -17.07
N ILE A 226 -26.92 -8.28 -16.92
CA ILE A 226 -27.16 -9.26 -17.99
C ILE A 226 -28.62 -9.24 -18.44
N LEU A 227 -29.58 -9.18 -17.51
CA LEU A 227 -31.01 -9.12 -17.84
C LEU A 227 -31.35 -7.83 -18.61
N LEU A 228 -30.80 -6.68 -18.20
CA LEU A 228 -31.00 -5.41 -18.91
C LEU A 228 -30.44 -5.45 -20.33
N ILE A 229 -29.30 -6.10 -20.55
CA ILE A 229 -28.72 -6.31 -21.88
C ILE A 229 -29.65 -7.18 -22.73
N ILE A 230 -30.20 -8.27 -22.17
CA ILE A 230 -31.14 -9.16 -22.88
C ILE A 230 -32.43 -8.41 -23.25
N LEU A 231 -32.99 -7.62 -22.33
CA LEU A 231 -34.21 -6.84 -22.59
C LEU A 231 -33.98 -5.77 -23.66
N LYS A 232 -32.87 -5.03 -23.59
CA LYS A 232 -32.50 -4.06 -24.63
C LYS A 232 -32.34 -4.74 -26.00
N TYR A 233 -31.71 -5.90 -26.04
CA TYR A 233 -31.55 -6.68 -27.26
C TYR A 233 -32.91 -7.15 -27.84
N LYS A 234 -33.85 -7.59 -26.98
CA LYS A 234 -35.21 -7.97 -27.43
C LYS A 234 -35.99 -6.79 -28.00
N ASN A 235 -35.91 -5.61 -27.38
CA ASN A 235 -36.57 -4.40 -27.89
C ASN A 235 -36.04 -3.99 -29.26
N LEU A 236 -34.72 -3.97 -29.45
CA LEU A 236 -34.11 -3.67 -30.76
C LEU A 236 -34.58 -4.63 -31.86
N LYS A 237 -34.75 -5.93 -31.53
CA LYS A 237 -35.25 -6.91 -32.49
C LYS A 237 -36.74 -6.73 -32.81
N ASN A 238 -37.53 -6.23 -31.86
CA ASN A 238 -38.95 -5.95 -32.10
C ASN A 238 -39.14 -4.72 -33.00
N GLU A 239 -38.30 -3.70 -32.85
CA GLU A 239 -38.29 -2.51 -33.72
C GLU A 239 -37.85 -2.82 -35.16
N GLU A 240 -36.96 -3.80 -35.37
CA GLU A 240 -36.58 -4.24 -36.72
C GLU A 240 -37.66 -5.09 -37.44
N ASN A 241 -38.69 -5.56 -36.73
CA ASN A 241 -39.77 -6.40 -37.27
C ASN A 241 -41.13 -5.69 -37.33
N SER A 242 -41.22 -4.40 -37.00
CA SER A 242 -42.38 -3.53 -37.27
C SER A 242 -42.12 -2.64 -38.47
#